data_AF-A0A849ABA3-F1
#
_entry.id   AF-A0A849ABA3-F1
#
_cell.length_a   1.000
_cell.length_b   1.000
_cell.length_c   1.000
_cell.angle_alpha   90.00
_cell.angle_beta   90.00
_cell.angle_gamma   90.00
#
_symmetry.space_group_name_H-M   'P 1'
#
loop_
_entity.id
_entity.type
_entity.pdbx_description
1 polymer ?
#
loop_
_entity_poly.entity_id
_entity_poly.type
_entity_poly.pdbx_seq_one_letter_code
_entity_poly.pdbx_strand_id
1 'polypeptide(L)'
;MTANLTDGFDQFYRPTTEREKRAFDEGLIVLDANVLLHVMRYSPTAREELLGVIEAIADRCFVPHQIALEYNRNRVRVVADRRSELDAAATEIDDIRSKVRKVVNNLRDRRTLSQDEVGTLEAAVTDFFAALEAASSDAADQYDLDADRLVGQVDEWTARLERALTEKVAPPPDDQVHGKDVLEADRRRGAGLAPGFKDKAGGDYLWWAEVMRCESLSGKPLVVVSDDAAKGDWRYEMRGIPAGPHSILADDVRQAGGTDLVLLTTRDLLRLAEQAGASPVSESTLAESEKVLAERREPWSLAGYVALIRALAHDGYHTRAAVIRSASNAGGHLDRSDVYEIIGASEDERTLRQFATPVQRLTTSLVAKGLVSPSVEAALWAEYDGPGKAIGYSTPTEFGPFEQVLSDAERIVRDLAATDWESREQVMAQVRTAIRRSVLAHVAPDDAGEIAESLLAWAVASRADEGSASLGATPNQEVSDESRAEADDV
;
A
#
# COMPACT_ATOMS: atom_id res chain seq x y z
N MET A 1 -33.44 -8.17 29.66
CA MET A 1 -32.43 -8.35 28.59
C MET A 1 -31.57 -7.11 28.58
N THR A 2 -30.25 -7.23 28.64
CA THR A 2 -29.28 -6.12 28.76
C THR A 2 -28.45 -5.90 27.49
N ALA A 3 -28.63 -6.72 26.45
CA ALA A 3 -27.91 -6.58 25.20
C ALA A 3 -28.51 -5.46 24.33
N ASN A 4 -27.65 -4.64 23.74
CA ASN A 4 -27.99 -3.61 22.74
C ASN A 4 -27.71 -4.10 21.31
N LEU A 5 -28.09 -3.31 20.29
CA LEU A 5 -27.96 -3.65 18.87
C LEU A 5 -26.51 -3.90 18.40
N THR A 6 -25.53 -3.38 19.13
CA THR A 6 -24.12 -3.40 18.74
C THR A 6 -23.28 -4.42 19.53
N ASP A 7 -23.83 -5.02 20.59
CA ASP A 7 -23.12 -5.98 21.41
C ASP A 7 -22.81 -7.27 20.63
N GLY A 8 -21.53 -7.65 20.54
CA GLY A 8 -21.07 -8.83 19.80
C GLY A 8 -20.91 -8.63 18.29
N PHE A 9 -21.05 -7.40 17.80
CA PHE A 9 -20.96 -7.05 16.38
C PHE A 9 -19.71 -6.23 16.04
N ASP A 10 -18.63 -6.44 16.80
CA ASP A 10 -17.37 -5.70 16.70
C ASP A 10 -16.79 -5.69 15.27
N GLN A 11 -17.01 -6.74 14.48
CA GLN A 11 -16.50 -6.80 13.11
C GLN A 11 -16.96 -5.63 12.21
N PHE A 12 -18.10 -5.00 12.52
CA PHE A 12 -18.66 -3.92 11.71
C PHE A 12 -18.21 -2.52 12.14
N TYR A 13 -17.51 -2.39 13.27
CA TYR A 13 -17.16 -1.09 13.84
C TYR A 13 -15.65 -0.96 14.02
N ARG A 14 -15.13 0.23 13.72
CA ARG A 14 -13.75 0.54 14.10
C ARG A 14 -13.68 0.71 15.61
N PRO A 15 -12.62 0.24 16.27
CA PRO A 15 -12.42 0.52 17.68
C PRO A 15 -12.31 2.04 17.89
N THR A 16 -12.89 2.54 18.96
CA THR A 16 -12.73 3.95 19.35
C THR A 16 -11.35 4.14 20.00
N THR A 17 -10.84 5.36 20.02
CA THR A 17 -9.55 5.67 20.67
C THR A 17 -9.56 5.28 22.15
N GLU A 18 -10.69 5.42 22.84
CA GLU A 18 -10.83 5.00 24.24
C GLU A 18 -10.76 3.47 24.39
N ARG A 19 -11.33 2.71 23.44
CA ARG A 19 -11.25 1.25 23.43
C ARG A 19 -9.82 0.78 23.17
N GLU A 20 -9.14 1.39 22.18
CA GLU A 20 -7.73 1.11 21.89
C GLU A 20 -6.86 1.38 23.11
N LYS A 21 -7.04 2.54 23.75
CA LYS A 21 -6.29 2.93 24.94
C LYS A 21 -6.54 1.96 26.11
N ARG A 22 -7.80 1.64 26.42
CA ARG A 22 -8.12 0.70 27.50
C ARG A 22 -7.53 -0.69 27.24
N ALA A 23 -7.66 -1.20 26.02
CA ALA A 23 -7.07 -2.48 25.65
C ALA A 23 -5.54 -2.43 25.74
N PHE A 24 -4.92 -1.32 25.32
CA PHE A 24 -3.48 -1.11 25.46
C PHE A 24 -3.04 -1.01 26.92
N ASP A 25 -3.82 -0.45 27.84
CA ASP A 25 -3.46 -0.30 29.25
C ASP A 25 -3.62 -1.62 30.04
N GLU A 26 -4.66 -2.41 29.73
CA GLU A 26 -5.09 -3.57 30.54
C GLU A 26 -4.81 -4.93 29.88
N GLY A 27 -4.60 -4.95 28.56
CA GLY A 27 -4.58 -6.16 27.75
C GLY A 27 -3.29 -6.96 27.80
N LEU A 28 -3.43 -8.23 27.40
CA LEU A 28 -2.32 -9.09 26.99
C LEU A 28 -1.87 -8.66 25.58
N ILE A 29 -0.61 -8.30 25.43
CA ILE A 29 -0.07 -7.83 24.15
C ILE A 29 0.68 -8.97 23.45
N VAL A 30 0.35 -9.21 22.18
CA VAL A 30 1.08 -10.12 21.31
C VAL A 30 1.65 -9.31 20.17
N LEU A 31 2.97 -9.28 20.07
CA LEU A 31 3.70 -8.63 18.99
C LEU A 31 3.97 -9.66 17.91
N ASP A 32 3.50 -9.42 16.69
CA ASP A 32 3.83 -10.22 15.52
C ASP A 32 5.35 -10.22 15.28
N ALA A 33 5.88 -11.29 14.66
CA ALA A 33 7.27 -11.42 14.28
C ALA A 33 7.74 -10.23 13.44
N ASN A 34 6.88 -9.69 12.57
CA ASN A 34 7.18 -8.49 11.79
C ASN A 34 7.51 -7.27 12.64
N VAL A 35 6.80 -7.06 13.76
CA VAL A 35 7.06 -5.95 14.68
C VAL A 35 8.42 -6.13 15.36
N LEU A 36 8.74 -7.36 15.77
CA LEU A 36 10.06 -7.67 16.35
C LEU A 36 11.18 -7.51 15.31
N LEU A 37 10.93 -7.88 14.06
CA LEU A 37 11.89 -7.71 12.96
C LEU A 37 12.14 -6.24 12.60
N HIS A 38 11.23 -5.33 12.91
CA HIS A 38 11.46 -3.89 12.74
C HIS A 38 12.60 -3.36 13.60
N VAL A 39 12.86 -3.98 14.75
CA VAL A 39 14.07 -3.69 15.54
C VAL A 39 15.32 -3.91 14.69
N MET A 40 15.32 -4.88 13.78
CA MET A 40 16.45 -5.13 12.88
C MET A 40 16.41 -4.26 11.61
N ARG A 41 15.23 -3.80 11.19
CA ARG A 41 15.02 -3.05 9.93
C ARG A 41 15.21 -1.55 10.08
N TYR A 42 14.70 -0.98 11.16
CA TYR A 42 14.61 0.47 11.36
C TYR A 42 15.98 1.13 11.48
N SER A 43 15.98 2.44 11.21
CA SER A 43 17.08 3.35 11.53
C SER A 43 17.49 3.25 13.01
N PRO A 44 18.74 3.58 13.37
CA PRO A 44 19.22 3.45 14.76
C PRO A 44 18.32 4.14 15.79
N THR A 45 17.84 5.35 15.49
CA THR A 45 16.94 6.10 16.39
C THR A 45 15.59 5.40 16.53
N ALA A 46 14.94 5.04 15.43
CA ALA A 46 13.64 4.38 15.46
C ALA A 46 13.70 2.97 16.09
N ARG A 47 14.83 2.28 15.92
CA ARG A 47 15.11 1.01 16.59
C ARG A 47 15.14 1.15 18.10
N GLU A 48 15.90 2.12 18.60
CA GLU A 48 16.01 2.38 20.04
C GLU A 48 14.66 2.73 20.66
N GLU A 49 13.88 3.58 19.99
CA GLU A 49 12.55 3.98 20.47
C GLU A 49 11.55 2.81 20.45
N LEU A 50 11.51 2.02 19.37
CA LEU A 50 10.67 0.81 19.30
C LEU A 50 11.05 -0.19 20.39
N LEU A 51 12.35 -0.43 20.57
CA LEU A 51 12.84 -1.35 21.58
C LEU A 51 12.53 -0.85 22.99
N GLY A 52 12.65 0.45 23.26
CA GLY A 52 12.23 1.08 24.51
C GLY A 52 10.73 0.93 24.78
N VAL A 53 9.89 1.04 23.74
CA VAL A 53 8.45 0.74 23.85
C VAL A 53 8.22 -0.72 24.21
N ILE A 54 8.88 -1.67 23.52
CA ILE A 54 8.76 -3.11 23.81
C ILE A 54 9.20 -3.41 25.25
N GLU A 55 10.32 -2.83 25.70
CA GLU A 55 10.83 -2.94 27.07
C GLU A 55 9.80 -2.42 28.09
N ALA A 56 9.14 -1.29 27.80
CA ALA A 56 8.15 -0.69 28.69
C ALA A 56 6.84 -1.50 28.82
N ILE A 57 6.46 -2.26 27.79
CA ILE A 57 5.24 -3.09 27.81
C ILE A 57 5.50 -4.57 28.10
N ALA A 58 6.76 -4.97 28.23
CA ALA A 58 7.21 -6.37 28.27
C ALA A 58 6.48 -7.24 29.31
N ASP A 59 6.12 -6.68 30.46
CA ASP A 59 5.40 -7.41 31.52
C ASP A 59 4.05 -7.96 31.08
N ARG A 60 3.43 -7.31 30.09
CA ARG A 60 2.12 -7.65 29.54
C ARG A 60 2.21 -8.38 28.20
N CYS A 61 3.42 -8.66 27.73
CA CYS A 61 3.65 -9.38 26.48
C CYS A 61 3.48 -10.89 26.66
N PHE A 62 2.99 -11.54 25.61
CA PHE A 62 3.10 -12.97 25.38
C PHE A 62 3.62 -13.19 23.96
N VAL A 63 4.66 -14.02 23.84
CA VAL A 63 5.33 -14.29 22.57
C VAL A 63 5.14 -15.76 22.22
N PRO A 64 4.24 -16.09 21.29
CA PRO A 64 4.15 -17.43 20.71
C PRO A 64 5.52 -17.96 20.26
N HIS A 65 5.76 -19.25 20.47
CA HIS A 65 6.93 -19.96 19.97
C HIS A 65 7.07 -19.79 18.46
N GLN A 66 5.97 -19.90 17.71
CA GLN A 66 5.96 -19.70 16.26
C GLN A 66 6.47 -18.30 15.86
N ILE A 67 6.11 -17.25 16.61
CA ILE A 67 6.62 -15.88 16.37
C ILE A 67 8.13 -15.80 16.66
N ALA A 68 8.59 -16.40 17.75
CA ALA A 68 10.02 -16.47 18.06
C ALA A 68 10.81 -17.25 16.98
N LEU A 69 10.23 -18.33 16.45
CA LEU A 69 10.79 -19.12 15.35
C LEU A 69 10.91 -18.30 14.07
N GLU A 70 9.86 -17.54 13.71
CA GLU A 70 9.85 -16.67 12.54
C GLU A 70 10.85 -15.52 12.65
N TYR A 71 10.93 -14.87 13.80
CA TYR A 71 11.95 -13.86 14.07
C TYR A 71 13.36 -14.42 13.82
N ASN A 72 13.68 -15.57 14.43
CA ASN A 72 15.00 -16.19 14.30
C ASN A 72 15.33 -16.64 12.87
N ARG A 73 14.33 -17.13 12.12
CA ARG A 73 14.50 -17.49 10.70
C ARG A 73 14.77 -16.28 9.81
N ASN A 74 14.17 -15.14 10.12
CA ASN A 74 14.12 -13.99 9.22
C ASN A 74 15.09 -12.86 9.58
N ARG A 75 15.59 -12.76 10.82
CA ARG A 75 16.39 -11.61 11.30
C ARG A 75 17.60 -11.29 10.41
N VAL A 76 18.34 -12.32 9.95
CA VAL A 76 19.51 -12.13 9.08
C VAL A 76 19.10 -11.61 7.71
N ARG A 77 18.03 -12.19 7.13
CA ARG A 77 17.51 -11.79 5.82
C ARG A 77 17.03 -10.33 5.86
N VAL A 78 16.31 -9.91 6.89
CA VAL A 78 15.81 -8.53 7.01
C VAL A 78 16.95 -7.52 7.01
N VAL A 79 18.07 -7.82 7.67
CA VAL A 79 19.26 -6.96 7.66
C VAL A 79 19.93 -6.94 6.29
N ALA A 80 20.02 -8.10 5.62
CA ALA A 80 20.56 -8.19 4.27
C ALA A 80 19.72 -7.41 3.25
N ASP A 81 18.39 -7.56 3.31
CA ASP A 81 17.44 -6.84 2.46
C ASP A 81 17.58 -5.32 2.69
N ARG A 82 17.64 -4.89 3.96
CA ARG A 82 17.80 -3.47 4.29
C ARG A 82 19.11 -2.88 3.77
N ARG A 83 20.22 -3.61 3.87
CA ARG A 83 21.48 -3.18 3.24
C ARG A 83 21.37 -3.09 1.73
N SER A 84 20.76 -4.09 1.10
CA SER A 84 20.55 -4.08 -0.35
C SER A 84 19.68 -2.90 -0.80
N GLU A 85 18.67 -2.50 -0.02
CA GLU A 85 17.86 -1.30 -0.29
C GLU A 85 18.71 -0.02 -0.25
N LEU A 86 19.57 0.11 0.76
CA LEU A 86 20.49 1.25 0.90
C LEU A 86 21.53 1.29 -0.24
N ASP A 87 22.04 0.14 -0.65
CA ASP A 87 22.98 0.02 -1.79
C ASP A 87 22.29 0.32 -3.13
N ALA A 88 21.03 -0.11 -3.29
CA ALA A 88 20.24 0.13 -4.51
C ALA A 88 19.99 1.64 -4.73
N ALA A 89 19.86 2.42 -3.65
CA ALA A 89 19.72 3.87 -3.74
C ALA A 89 20.88 4.52 -4.49
N ALA A 90 22.12 4.05 -4.27
CA ALA A 90 23.30 4.55 -5.00
C ALA A 90 23.21 4.28 -6.52
N THR A 91 22.69 3.10 -6.89
CA THR A 91 22.48 2.75 -8.31
C THR A 91 21.40 3.62 -8.94
N GLU A 92 20.31 3.88 -8.23
CA GLU A 92 19.23 4.74 -8.70
C GLU A 92 19.69 6.20 -8.88
N ILE A 93 20.52 6.70 -7.97
CA ILE A 93 21.15 8.02 -8.07
C ILE A 93 21.96 8.14 -9.37
N ASP A 94 22.74 7.12 -9.72
CA ASP A 94 23.54 7.11 -10.95
C ASP A 94 22.67 7.05 -12.23
N ASP A 95 21.56 6.32 -12.19
CA ASP A 95 20.60 6.28 -13.29
C ASP A 95 19.92 7.63 -13.52
N ILE A 96 19.48 8.29 -12.44
CA ILE A 96 18.91 9.64 -12.50
C ILE A 96 19.95 10.62 -13.02
N ARG A 97 21.20 10.53 -12.55
CA ARG A 97 22.33 11.34 -13.04
C ARG A 97 22.56 11.20 -14.52
N SER A 98 22.51 9.98 -15.06
CA SER A 98 22.62 9.73 -16.49
C SER A 98 21.48 10.39 -17.27
N LYS A 99 20.24 10.29 -16.78
CA LYS A 99 19.06 10.94 -17.39
C LYS A 99 19.17 12.46 -17.38
N VAL A 100 19.53 13.07 -16.24
CA VAL A 100 19.72 14.53 -16.11
C VAL A 100 20.83 15.01 -17.05
N ARG A 101 21.98 14.33 -17.10
CA ARG A 101 23.07 14.67 -18.04
C ARG A 101 22.62 14.66 -19.50
N LYS A 102 21.78 13.69 -19.91
CA LYS A 102 21.21 13.66 -21.27
C LYS A 102 20.33 14.87 -21.54
N VAL A 103 19.53 15.31 -20.56
CA VAL A 103 18.70 16.52 -20.68
C VAL A 103 19.56 17.77 -20.85
N VAL A 104 20.56 17.96 -19.99
CA VAL A 104 21.50 19.09 -20.06
C VAL A 104 22.22 19.12 -21.42
N ASN A 105 22.73 17.98 -21.89
CA ASN A 105 23.39 17.87 -23.20
C ASN A 105 22.44 18.24 -24.35
N ASN A 106 21.19 17.78 -24.33
CA ASN A 106 20.21 18.14 -25.35
C ASN A 106 19.91 19.66 -25.37
N LEU A 107 19.82 20.30 -24.19
CA LEU A 107 19.59 21.75 -24.11
C LEU A 107 20.77 22.54 -24.70
N ARG A 108 22.00 22.10 -24.42
CA ARG A 108 23.24 22.65 -24.99
C ARG A 108 23.27 22.49 -26.51
N ASP A 109 23.03 21.27 -27.02
CA ASP A 109 23.17 20.94 -28.43
C ASP A 109 22.10 21.63 -29.30
N ARG A 110 20.91 21.89 -28.74
CA ARG A 110 19.84 22.65 -29.39
C ARG A 110 20.03 24.17 -29.32
N ARG A 111 21.12 24.66 -28.72
CA ARG A 111 21.42 26.09 -28.49
C ARG A 111 20.28 26.84 -27.78
N THR A 112 19.55 26.12 -26.94
CA THR A 112 18.39 26.66 -26.19
C THR A 112 18.85 27.58 -25.05
N LEU A 113 20.09 27.39 -24.58
CA LEU A 113 20.73 28.12 -23.50
C LEU A 113 22.11 28.61 -23.96
N SER A 114 22.56 29.72 -23.38
CA SER A 114 23.94 30.18 -23.46
C SER A 114 24.90 29.23 -22.72
N GLN A 115 26.21 29.33 -23.00
CA GLN A 115 27.22 28.52 -22.32
C GLN A 115 27.27 28.80 -20.80
N ASP A 116 27.03 30.05 -20.40
CA ASP A 116 27.01 30.44 -18.98
C ASP A 116 25.80 29.84 -18.24
N GLU A 117 24.64 29.79 -18.90
CA GLU A 117 23.43 29.14 -18.35
C GLU A 117 23.61 27.61 -18.25
N VAL A 118 24.24 26.98 -19.24
CA VAL A 118 24.58 25.55 -19.20
C VAL A 118 25.56 25.28 -18.06
N GLY A 119 26.60 26.09 -17.89
CA GLY A 119 27.57 25.94 -16.79
C GLY A 119 26.92 26.11 -15.42
N THR A 120 26.00 27.08 -15.28
CA THR A 120 25.23 27.27 -14.03
C THR A 120 24.36 26.04 -13.72
N LEU A 121 23.70 25.48 -14.73
CA LEU A 121 22.89 24.28 -14.58
C LEU A 121 23.73 23.04 -14.24
N GLU A 122 24.87 22.85 -14.89
CA GLU A 122 25.81 21.76 -14.60
C GLU A 122 26.35 21.83 -13.17
N ALA A 123 26.64 23.02 -12.67
CA ALA A 123 27.04 23.24 -11.28
C ALA A 123 25.91 22.87 -10.31
N ALA A 124 24.70 23.38 -10.52
CA ALA A 124 23.54 23.06 -9.68
C ALA A 124 23.20 21.56 -9.67
N VAL A 125 23.31 20.89 -10.82
CA VAL A 125 23.14 19.43 -10.93
C VAL A 125 24.23 18.69 -10.16
N THR A 126 25.47 19.16 -10.23
CA THR A 126 26.59 18.56 -9.49
C THR A 126 26.36 18.68 -7.98
N ASP A 127 25.99 19.87 -7.50
CA ASP A 127 25.72 20.11 -6.08
C ASP A 127 24.53 19.29 -5.58
N PHE A 128 23.45 19.19 -6.36
CA PHE A 128 22.30 18.35 -6.05
C PHE A 128 22.70 16.88 -5.89
N PHE A 129 23.47 16.34 -6.83
CA PHE A 129 23.91 14.95 -6.77
C PHE A 129 24.91 14.70 -5.64
N ALA A 130 25.80 15.65 -5.34
CA ALA A 130 26.71 15.55 -4.20
C ALA A 130 25.94 15.50 -2.88
N ALA A 131 24.90 16.33 -2.72
CA ALA A 131 24.02 16.31 -1.55
C ALA A 131 23.26 14.98 -1.42
N LEU A 132 22.78 14.44 -2.55
CA LEU A 132 22.04 13.17 -2.58
C LEU A 132 22.94 11.97 -2.26
N GLU A 133 24.15 11.92 -2.81
CA GLU A 133 25.16 10.91 -2.48
C GLU A 133 25.59 10.98 -1.02
N ALA A 134 25.81 12.20 -0.49
CA ALA A 134 26.15 12.38 0.91
C ALA A 134 25.02 11.86 1.82
N ALA A 135 23.76 12.20 1.55
CA ALA A 135 22.63 11.71 2.32
C ALA A 135 22.48 10.18 2.24
N SER A 136 22.67 9.59 1.06
CA SER A 136 22.62 8.14 0.86
C SER A 136 23.75 7.42 1.60
N SER A 137 24.98 7.96 1.53
CA SER A 137 26.13 7.42 2.24
C SER A 137 25.95 7.53 3.75
N ASP A 138 25.51 8.69 4.25
CA ASP A 138 25.25 8.89 5.67
C ASP A 138 24.19 7.91 6.19
N ALA A 139 23.12 7.64 5.42
CA ALA A 139 22.11 6.66 5.79
C ALA A 139 22.66 5.22 5.82
N ALA A 140 23.51 4.85 4.86
CA ALA A 140 24.17 3.56 4.81
C ALA A 140 25.18 3.38 5.97
N ASP A 141 25.98 4.41 6.25
CA ASP A 141 26.99 4.41 7.31
C ASP A 141 26.35 4.41 8.71
N GLN A 142 25.18 5.04 8.87
CA GLN A 142 24.41 4.99 10.12
C GLN A 142 23.79 3.62 10.37
N TYR A 143 23.54 2.80 9.34
CA TYR A 143 23.00 1.46 9.51
C TYR A 143 24.10 0.49 9.98
N ASP A 144 24.19 0.35 11.29
CA ASP A 144 25.23 -0.35 12.05
C ASP A 144 25.12 -1.89 12.05
N LEU A 145 24.06 -2.45 11.47
CA LEU A 145 23.83 -3.89 11.43
C LEU A 145 24.44 -4.53 10.19
N ASP A 146 25.05 -5.71 10.37
CA ASP A 146 25.71 -6.50 9.33
C ASP A 146 25.21 -7.94 9.34
N ALA A 147 24.59 -8.37 8.24
CA ALA A 147 24.01 -9.69 8.08
C ALA A 147 25.02 -10.81 8.34
N ASP A 148 26.27 -10.66 7.91
CA ASP A 148 27.31 -11.70 8.07
C ASP A 148 27.71 -11.86 9.54
N ARG A 149 27.63 -10.78 10.32
CA ARG A 149 27.95 -10.80 11.76
C ARG A 149 26.83 -11.38 12.62
N LEU A 150 25.60 -11.37 12.11
CA LEU A 150 24.41 -11.92 12.77
C LEU A 150 24.34 -13.44 12.70
N VAL A 151 25.02 -14.07 11.72
CA VAL A 151 24.99 -15.51 11.54
C VAL A 151 25.71 -16.20 12.71
N GLY A 152 24.98 -17.04 13.44
CA GLY A 152 25.53 -17.86 14.53
C GLY A 152 25.85 -17.11 15.82
N GLN A 153 25.46 -15.84 15.95
CA GLN A 153 25.63 -15.03 17.17
C GLN A 153 24.32 -14.33 17.56
N VAL A 154 24.17 -14.07 18.86
CA VAL A 154 23.13 -13.18 19.37
C VAL A 154 23.72 -11.78 19.38
N ASP A 155 23.22 -10.90 18.50
CA ASP A 155 23.62 -9.50 18.45
C ASP A 155 23.04 -8.71 19.63
N GLU A 156 23.50 -7.47 19.81
CA GLU A 156 23.07 -6.60 20.90
C GLU A 156 21.56 -6.40 20.96
N TRP A 157 20.91 -6.22 19.82
CA TRP A 157 19.47 -5.92 19.74
C TRP A 157 18.65 -7.17 20.02
N THR A 158 19.04 -8.32 19.46
CA THR A 158 18.43 -9.60 19.83
C THR A 158 18.65 -9.90 21.31
N ALA A 159 19.82 -9.60 21.90
CA ALA A 159 20.08 -9.81 23.33
C ALA A 159 19.21 -8.90 24.22
N ARG A 160 18.91 -7.67 23.78
CA ARG A 160 17.98 -6.78 24.48
C ARG A 160 16.54 -7.27 24.38
N LEU A 161 16.09 -7.70 23.19
CA LEU A 161 14.79 -8.33 23.02
C LEU A 161 14.65 -9.59 23.88
N GLU A 162 15.67 -10.45 23.89
CA GLU A 162 15.72 -11.64 24.74
C GLU A 162 15.53 -11.25 26.20
N ARG A 163 16.29 -10.26 26.70
CA ARG A 163 16.18 -9.78 28.08
C ARG A 163 14.80 -9.22 28.42
N ALA A 164 14.22 -8.43 27.51
CA ALA A 164 12.90 -7.83 27.71
C ALA A 164 11.80 -8.90 27.73
N LEU A 165 11.88 -9.87 26.82
CA LEU A 165 10.84 -10.88 26.59
C LEU A 165 11.15 -12.22 27.29
N THR A 166 12.16 -12.26 28.17
CA THR A 166 12.50 -13.47 28.95
C THR A 166 11.27 -13.89 29.74
N GLU A 167 10.98 -15.19 29.77
CA GLU A 167 9.79 -15.79 30.41
C GLU A 167 8.44 -15.40 29.79
N LYS A 168 8.43 -14.58 28.73
CA LYS A 168 7.23 -14.24 27.95
C LYS A 168 7.09 -15.09 26.70
N VAL A 169 8.14 -15.80 26.30
CA VAL A 169 8.15 -16.71 25.14
C VAL A 169 7.59 -18.07 25.51
N ALA A 170 6.59 -18.51 24.76
CA ALA A 170 5.99 -19.82 24.92
C ALA A 170 6.98 -20.94 24.55
N PRO A 171 6.95 -22.08 25.26
CA PRO A 171 7.68 -23.26 24.83
C PRO A 171 7.15 -23.79 23.49
N PRO A 172 7.97 -24.52 22.71
CA PRO A 172 7.46 -25.18 21.51
C PRO A 172 6.29 -26.11 21.86
N PRO A 173 5.21 -26.12 21.06
CA PRO A 173 4.16 -27.13 21.21
C PRO A 173 4.74 -28.53 20.99
N ASP A 174 4.19 -29.53 21.68
CA ASP A 174 4.54 -30.92 21.40
C ASP A 174 4.05 -31.34 20.00
N ASP A 175 4.63 -32.41 19.45
CA ASP A 175 4.36 -32.89 18.09
C ASP A 175 2.86 -33.18 17.86
N GLN A 176 2.14 -33.62 18.89
CA GLN A 176 0.72 -33.92 18.79
C GLN A 176 -0.13 -32.65 18.71
N VAL A 177 0.19 -31.64 19.53
CA VAL A 177 -0.45 -30.31 19.49
C VAL A 177 -0.13 -29.62 18.18
N HIS A 178 1.15 -29.58 17.80
CA HIS A 178 1.58 -28.99 16.54
C HIS A 178 0.91 -29.64 15.33
N GLY A 179 0.84 -30.98 15.30
CA GLY A 179 0.16 -31.70 14.22
C GLY A 179 -1.35 -31.38 14.12
N LYS A 180 -2.03 -31.16 15.26
CA LYS A 180 -3.43 -30.71 15.26
C LYS A 180 -3.57 -29.28 14.75
N ASP A 181 -2.67 -28.39 15.16
CA ASP A 181 -2.71 -26.99 14.73
C ASP A 181 -2.46 -26.86 13.22
N VAL A 182 -1.54 -27.65 12.66
CA VAL A 182 -1.30 -27.70 11.20
C VAL A 182 -2.56 -28.17 10.45
N LEU A 183 -3.22 -29.24 10.92
CA LEU A 183 -4.45 -29.72 10.29
C LEU A 183 -5.58 -28.68 10.34
N GLU A 184 -5.68 -27.93 11.43
CA GLU A 184 -6.66 -26.87 11.57
C GLU A 184 -6.30 -25.64 10.73
N ALA A 185 -5.02 -25.29 10.59
CA ALA A 185 -4.55 -24.27 9.67
C ALA A 185 -4.95 -24.61 8.23
N ASP A 186 -4.75 -25.86 7.80
CA ASP A 186 -5.13 -26.35 6.48
C ASP A 186 -6.65 -26.33 6.28
N ARG A 187 -7.43 -26.72 7.29
CA ARG A 187 -8.89 -26.65 7.26
C ARG A 187 -9.37 -25.20 7.08
N ARG A 188 -8.86 -24.27 7.89
CA ARG A 188 -9.22 -22.84 7.83
C ARG A 188 -8.86 -22.25 6.47
N ARG A 189 -7.67 -22.57 5.94
CA ARG A 189 -7.26 -22.14 4.61
C ARG A 189 -8.17 -22.67 3.50
N GLY A 190 -8.46 -23.97 3.51
CA GLY A 190 -9.37 -24.57 2.52
C GLY A 190 -10.80 -24.02 2.60
N ALA A 191 -11.23 -23.55 3.76
CA ALA A 191 -12.55 -22.97 3.99
C ALA A 191 -12.59 -21.43 3.90
N GLY A 192 -11.46 -20.75 3.67
CA GLY A 192 -11.39 -19.29 3.67
C GLY A 192 -11.68 -18.63 5.03
N LEU A 193 -11.28 -19.29 6.13
CA LEU A 193 -11.52 -18.84 7.50
C LEU A 193 -10.27 -18.19 8.11
N ALA A 194 -10.47 -17.09 8.82
CA ALA A 194 -9.40 -16.38 9.54
C ALA A 194 -8.91 -17.15 10.78
N PRO A 195 -7.66 -16.93 11.24
CA PRO A 195 -6.57 -16.27 10.52
C PRO A 195 -5.84 -17.27 9.59
N GLY A 196 -5.05 -16.75 8.66
CA GLY A 196 -4.11 -17.55 7.86
C GLY A 196 -4.70 -18.20 6.60
N PHE A 197 -5.87 -17.77 6.12
CA PHE A 197 -6.40 -18.28 4.84
C PHE A 197 -5.69 -17.65 3.63
N LYS A 198 -5.02 -16.51 3.81
CA LYS A 198 -4.15 -15.91 2.79
C LYS A 198 -2.69 -16.32 2.95
N ASP A 199 -2.31 -16.85 4.11
CA ASP A 199 -0.97 -17.33 4.38
C ASP A 199 -0.73 -18.73 3.77
N LYS A 200 0.26 -18.84 2.89
CA LYS A 200 0.65 -20.10 2.26
C LYS A 200 1.49 -20.99 3.18
N ALA A 201 2.16 -20.43 4.18
CA ALA A 201 2.99 -21.18 5.10
C ALA A 201 2.20 -21.71 6.31
N GLY A 202 1.07 -21.08 6.64
CA GLY A 202 0.21 -21.44 7.76
C GLY A 202 0.74 -20.96 9.13
N GLY A 203 1.77 -20.14 9.15
CA GLY A 203 2.36 -19.56 10.35
C GLY A 203 1.35 -18.73 11.15
N ASP A 204 0.48 -17.99 10.44
CA ASP A 204 -0.53 -17.13 11.06
C ASP A 204 -1.46 -17.88 12.04
N TYR A 205 -1.93 -19.06 11.63
CA TYR A 205 -2.79 -19.86 12.50
C TYR A 205 -2.00 -20.51 13.64
N LEU A 206 -0.75 -20.93 13.40
CA LEU A 206 0.05 -21.62 14.41
C LEU A 206 0.30 -20.73 15.63
N TRP A 207 0.73 -19.48 15.42
CA TRP A 207 0.92 -18.57 16.55
C TRP A 207 -0.42 -18.17 17.18
N TRP A 208 -1.49 -18.01 16.39
CA TRP A 208 -2.82 -17.74 16.90
C TRP A 208 -3.31 -18.84 17.86
N ALA A 209 -3.13 -20.11 17.48
CA ALA A 209 -3.50 -21.26 18.29
C ALA A 209 -2.74 -21.29 19.63
N GLU A 210 -1.47 -20.89 19.63
CA GLU A 210 -0.69 -20.74 20.86
C GLU A 210 -1.22 -19.62 21.77
N VAL A 211 -1.62 -18.47 21.20
CA VAL A 211 -2.27 -17.39 21.97
C VAL A 211 -3.58 -17.86 22.59
N MET A 212 -4.40 -18.61 21.86
CA MET A 212 -5.67 -19.13 22.38
C MET A 212 -5.51 -20.13 23.54
N ARG A 213 -4.31 -20.69 23.71
CA ARG A 213 -3.96 -21.57 24.85
C ARG A 213 -3.27 -20.82 26.00
N CYS A 214 -3.05 -19.51 25.87
CA CYS A 214 -2.37 -18.72 26.89
C CYS A 214 -3.29 -18.44 28.09
N GLU A 215 -2.95 -18.97 29.25
CA GLU A 215 -3.74 -18.77 30.49
C GLU A 215 -3.85 -17.30 30.90
N SER A 216 -2.83 -16.49 30.58
CA SER A 216 -2.78 -15.06 30.92
C SER A 216 -3.80 -14.20 30.16
N LEU A 217 -4.44 -14.75 29.12
CA LEU A 217 -5.49 -14.06 28.36
C LEU A 217 -6.82 -13.99 29.13
N SER A 218 -7.07 -14.94 30.03
CA SER A 218 -8.35 -15.03 30.75
C SER A 218 -8.67 -13.74 31.52
N GLY A 219 -9.83 -13.16 31.24
CA GLY A 219 -10.31 -11.92 31.86
C GLY A 219 -9.64 -10.64 31.35
N LYS A 220 -8.84 -10.70 30.28
CA LYS A 220 -8.15 -9.53 29.71
C LYS A 220 -8.52 -9.32 28.23
N PRO A 221 -8.41 -8.08 27.73
CA PRO A 221 -8.35 -7.82 26.30
C PRO A 221 -7.12 -8.48 25.67
N LEU A 222 -7.27 -9.02 24.45
CA LEU A 222 -6.14 -9.37 23.60
C LEU A 222 -5.81 -8.20 22.68
N VAL A 223 -4.55 -7.75 22.71
CA VAL A 223 -4.02 -6.75 21.78
C VAL A 223 -3.02 -7.45 20.86
N VAL A 224 -3.34 -7.52 19.57
CA VAL A 224 -2.40 -8.00 18.56
C VAL A 224 -1.82 -6.80 17.85
N VAL A 225 -0.49 -6.68 17.86
CA VAL A 225 0.23 -5.66 17.09
C VAL A 225 0.83 -6.32 15.86
N SER A 226 0.34 -5.94 14.68
CA SER A 226 0.82 -6.42 13.39
C SER A 226 0.49 -5.42 12.30
N ASP A 227 1.49 -5.12 11.47
CA ASP A 227 1.31 -4.28 10.29
C ASP A 227 0.59 -5.03 9.15
N ASP A 228 0.59 -6.36 9.17
CA ASP A 228 -0.13 -7.21 8.21
C ASP A 228 -1.57 -7.46 8.67
N ALA A 229 -1.84 -7.65 9.96
CA ALA A 229 -3.19 -7.86 10.48
C ALA A 229 -4.10 -6.63 10.35
N ALA A 230 -3.55 -5.48 9.98
CA ALA A 230 -4.31 -4.29 9.64
C ALA A 230 -5.07 -4.41 8.29
N LYS A 231 -4.78 -5.43 7.49
CA LYS A 231 -5.42 -5.70 6.18
C LYS A 231 -5.67 -7.20 6.00
N GLY A 232 -6.63 -7.58 5.17
CA GLY A 232 -6.77 -8.98 4.76
C GLY A 232 -7.54 -9.88 5.73
N ASP A 233 -7.01 -11.05 6.05
CA ASP A 233 -7.73 -12.13 6.75
C ASP A 233 -7.95 -11.90 8.26
N TRP A 234 -7.45 -10.81 8.81
CA TRP A 234 -7.63 -10.45 10.22
C TRP A 234 -8.78 -9.47 10.47
N ARG A 235 -9.08 -8.60 9.50
CA ARG A 235 -10.12 -7.57 9.61
C ARG A 235 -11.26 -7.81 8.65
N TYR A 236 -12.47 -7.55 9.13
CA TYR A 236 -13.62 -7.48 8.26
C TYR A 236 -13.59 -6.19 7.43
N GLU A 237 -13.73 -6.33 6.11
CA GLU A 237 -13.79 -5.21 5.17
C GLU A 237 -15.21 -5.00 4.64
N MET A 238 -15.72 -3.78 4.77
CA MET A 238 -17.01 -3.38 4.20
C MET A 238 -16.79 -2.40 3.05
N ARG A 239 -17.04 -2.83 1.81
CA ARG A 239 -16.84 -2.00 0.59
C ARG A 239 -15.41 -1.40 0.50
N GLY A 240 -14.40 -2.19 0.87
CA GLY A 240 -12.99 -1.75 0.88
C GLY A 240 -12.60 -0.87 2.08
N ILE A 241 -13.51 -0.68 3.04
CA ILE A 241 -13.22 0.03 4.30
C ILE A 241 -12.95 -1.02 5.39
N PRO A 242 -11.73 -1.09 5.94
CA PRO A 242 -11.45 -1.96 7.07
C PRO A 242 -12.23 -1.48 8.29
N ALA A 243 -12.93 -2.42 8.94
CA ALA A 243 -13.71 -2.21 10.15
C ALA A 243 -13.01 -2.91 11.34
N GLY A 244 -13.72 -3.77 12.06
CA GLY A 244 -13.18 -4.51 13.21
C GLY A 244 -12.55 -5.85 12.84
N PRO A 245 -12.08 -6.62 13.83
CA PRO A 245 -11.56 -7.96 13.60
C PRO A 245 -12.64 -8.89 13.04
N HIS A 246 -12.25 -9.92 12.29
CA HIS A 246 -13.18 -10.96 11.87
C HIS A 246 -13.88 -11.62 13.08
N SER A 247 -15.19 -11.88 12.95
CA SER A 247 -16.00 -12.41 14.06
C SER A 247 -15.47 -13.74 14.60
N ILE A 248 -14.94 -14.61 13.73
CA ILE A 248 -14.33 -15.89 14.13
C ILE A 248 -13.14 -15.69 15.07
N LEU A 249 -12.34 -14.63 14.88
CA LEU A 249 -11.22 -14.30 15.76
C LEU A 249 -11.72 -13.79 17.11
N ALA A 250 -12.75 -12.94 17.10
CA ALA A 250 -13.37 -12.47 18.33
C ALA A 250 -14.04 -13.62 19.10
N ASP A 251 -14.64 -14.60 18.40
CA ASP A 251 -15.19 -15.82 18.98
C ASP A 251 -14.10 -16.71 19.59
N ASP A 252 -12.99 -16.92 18.87
CA ASP A 252 -11.83 -17.68 19.37
C ASP A 252 -11.32 -17.05 20.68
N VAL A 253 -11.13 -15.73 20.72
CA VAL A 253 -10.68 -14.99 21.92
C VAL A 253 -11.66 -15.15 23.08
N ARG A 254 -12.96 -15.02 22.83
CA ARG A 254 -13.99 -15.23 23.86
C ARG A 254 -13.99 -16.66 24.39
N GLN A 255 -13.81 -17.66 23.52
CA GLN A 255 -13.72 -19.07 23.93
C GLN A 255 -12.46 -19.35 24.77
N ALA A 256 -11.36 -18.66 24.48
CA ALA A 256 -10.14 -18.68 25.28
C ALA A 256 -10.24 -17.88 26.60
N GLY A 257 -11.37 -17.23 26.87
CA GLY A 257 -11.62 -16.46 28.10
C GLY A 257 -11.19 -14.99 28.04
N GLY A 258 -10.75 -14.51 26.89
CA GLY A 258 -10.48 -13.09 26.65
C GLY A 258 -11.76 -12.26 26.59
N THR A 259 -11.66 -10.98 26.95
CA THR A 259 -12.82 -10.07 27.04
C THR A 259 -13.03 -9.25 25.78
N ASP A 260 -11.97 -9.02 25.00
CA ASP A 260 -11.97 -8.16 23.82
C ASP A 260 -10.82 -8.55 22.87
N LEU A 261 -10.92 -8.19 21.59
CA LEU A 261 -9.86 -8.30 20.59
C LEU A 261 -9.64 -6.94 19.93
N VAL A 262 -8.44 -6.40 20.08
CA VAL A 262 -8.00 -5.16 19.42
C VAL A 262 -6.78 -5.45 18.55
N LEU A 263 -6.88 -5.07 17.28
CA LEU A 263 -5.80 -5.17 16.31
C LEU A 263 -5.18 -3.78 16.15
N LEU A 264 -3.86 -3.67 16.32
CA LEU A 264 -3.08 -2.44 16.22
C LEU A 264 -1.95 -2.61 15.21
N THR A 265 -1.54 -1.52 14.57
CA THR A 265 -0.28 -1.46 13.80
C THR A 265 0.90 -1.14 14.71
N THR A 266 2.14 -1.28 14.21
CA THR A 266 3.34 -0.80 14.91
C THR A 266 3.24 0.70 15.21
N ARG A 267 2.69 1.49 14.26
CA ARG A 267 2.42 2.92 14.45
C ARG A 267 1.45 3.18 15.61
N ASP A 268 0.37 2.41 15.68
CA ASP A 268 -0.61 2.54 16.77
C ASP A 268 0.02 2.22 18.13
N LEU A 269 0.83 1.17 18.20
CA LEU A 269 1.59 0.80 19.39
C LEU A 269 2.49 1.96 19.86
N LEU A 270 3.31 2.49 18.96
CA LEU A 270 4.22 3.61 19.25
C LEU A 270 3.47 4.85 19.74
N ARG A 271 2.38 5.22 19.05
CA ARG A 271 1.51 6.34 19.42
C ARG A 271 0.88 6.15 20.81
N LEU A 272 0.35 4.96 21.09
CA LEU A 272 -0.30 4.68 22.38
C LEU A 272 0.73 4.64 23.52
N ALA A 273 1.92 4.12 23.28
CA ALA A 273 3.01 4.12 24.25
C ALA A 273 3.47 5.54 24.61
N GLU A 274 3.63 6.42 23.61
CA GLU A 274 3.94 7.84 23.83
C GLU A 274 2.83 8.54 24.63
N GLN A 275 1.56 8.35 24.23
CA GLN A 275 0.40 8.94 24.92
C GLN A 275 0.22 8.44 26.36
N ALA A 276 0.64 7.21 26.64
CA ALA A 276 0.65 6.64 27.98
C ALA A 276 1.87 7.09 28.81
N GLY A 277 2.84 7.77 28.20
CA GLY A 277 4.11 8.14 28.84
C GLY A 277 5.00 6.94 29.15
N ALA A 278 4.86 5.84 28.39
CA ALA A 278 5.59 4.59 28.60
C ALA A 278 7.03 4.68 28.08
N SER A 279 7.24 5.32 26.93
CA SER A 279 8.56 5.55 26.31
C SER A 279 8.46 6.73 25.35
N PRO A 280 9.51 7.56 25.22
CA PRO A 280 9.54 8.63 24.23
C PRO A 280 9.57 8.07 22.79
N VAL A 281 8.75 8.64 21.91
CA VAL A 281 8.70 8.32 20.48
C VAL A 281 8.73 9.62 19.66
N SER A 282 9.66 9.71 18.73
CA SER A 282 9.80 10.86 17.82
C SER A 282 8.86 10.78 16.61
N GLU A 283 8.57 11.94 16.02
CA GLU A 283 7.81 12.01 14.76
C GLU A 283 8.51 11.26 13.62
N SER A 284 9.85 11.25 13.59
CA SER A 284 10.64 10.50 12.61
C SER A 284 10.40 8.99 12.69
N THR A 285 10.28 8.43 13.90
CA THR A 285 10.00 7.01 14.11
C THR A 285 8.59 6.65 13.70
N LEU A 286 7.61 7.51 14.01
CA LEU A 286 6.24 7.34 13.52
C LEU A 286 6.19 7.37 11.99
N ALA A 287 6.90 8.31 11.35
CA ALA A 287 6.97 8.40 9.90
C ALA A 287 7.66 7.17 9.26
N GLU A 288 8.73 6.65 9.87
CA GLU A 288 9.40 5.43 9.40
C GLU A 288 8.46 4.21 9.49
N SER A 289 7.71 4.07 10.59
CA SER A 289 6.71 3.00 10.73
C SER A 289 5.58 3.09 9.68
N GLU A 290 5.20 4.31 9.30
CA GLU A 290 4.21 4.55 8.25
C GLU A 290 4.73 4.20 6.85
N LYS A 291 6.02 4.49 6.58
CA LYS A 291 6.67 4.09 5.32
C LYS A 291 6.73 2.57 5.19
N VAL A 292 7.09 1.85 6.24
CA VAL A 292 7.13 0.38 6.19
C VAL A 292 5.73 -0.24 5.99
N LEU A 293 4.68 0.41 6.50
CA LEU A 293 3.29 0.05 6.20
C LEU A 293 2.90 0.32 4.73
N ALA A 294 3.54 1.28 4.07
CA ALA A 294 3.34 1.63 2.67
C ALA A 294 4.18 0.77 1.70
N GLU A 295 5.43 0.45 2.05
CA GLU A 295 6.39 -0.36 1.27
C GLU A 295 5.95 -1.81 1.06
N ARG A 296 5.06 -2.33 1.90
CA ARG A 296 4.45 -3.67 1.73
C ARG A 296 3.37 -3.73 0.64
N ARG A 297 3.12 -2.63 -0.06
CA ARG A 297 2.20 -2.58 -1.20
C ARG A 297 3.01 -2.85 -2.46
N GLU A 298 2.57 -3.82 -3.27
CA GLU A 298 3.16 -3.96 -4.60
C GLU A 298 2.86 -2.70 -5.41
N PRO A 299 3.84 -2.14 -6.14
CA PRO A 299 3.59 -0.98 -6.99
C PRO A 299 2.59 -1.35 -8.08
N TRP A 300 1.84 -0.36 -8.56
CA TRP A 300 1.02 -0.58 -9.74
C TRP A 300 1.88 -0.94 -10.95
N SER A 301 1.43 -1.90 -11.75
CA SER A 301 2.02 -2.15 -13.06
C SER A 301 1.39 -1.24 -14.12
N LEU A 302 2.14 -0.94 -15.18
CA LEU A 302 1.58 -0.23 -16.34
C LEU A 302 0.36 -0.97 -16.89
N ALA A 303 0.40 -2.31 -16.96
CA ALA A 303 -0.73 -3.12 -17.42
C ALA A 303 -1.98 -2.92 -16.54
N GLY A 304 -1.81 -2.93 -15.21
CA GLY A 304 -2.89 -2.71 -14.26
C GLY A 304 -3.49 -1.31 -14.36
N TYR A 305 -2.63 -0.28 -14.50
CA TYR A 305 -3.05 1.10 -14.72
C TYR A 305 -3.88 1.25 -16.01
N VAL A 306 -3.39 0.71 -17.13
CA VAL A 306 -4.09 0.72 -18.42
C VAL A 306 -5.45 0.03 -18.33
N ALA A 307 -5.52 -1.11 -17.64
CA ALA A 307 -6.76 -1.83 -17.42
C ALA A 307 -7.77 -1.01 -16.59
N LEU A 308 -7.31 -0.30 -15.55
CA LEU A 308 -8.15 0.56 -14.73
C LEU A 308 -8.72 1.73 -15.52
N ILE A 309 -7.88 2.48 -16.24
CA ILE A 309 -8.32 3.65 -17.02
C ILE A 309 -9.36 3.24 -18.07
N ARG A 310 -9.20 2.05 -18.69
CA ARG A 310 -10.20 1.52 -19.62
C ARG A 310 -11.49 1.10 -18.95
N ALA A 311 -11.40 0.41 -17.83
CA ALA A 311 -12.58 0.00 -17.09
C ALA A 311 -13.40 1.22 -16.67
N LEU A 312 -12.72 2.29 -16.21
CA LEU A 312 -13.37 3.56 -15.90
C LEU A 312 -14.03 4.20 -17.13
N ALA A 313 -13.34 4.23 -18.28
CA ALA A 313 -13.92 4.77 -19.51
C ALA A 313 -15.12 3.93 -20.00
N HIS A 314 -15.00 2.60 -19.99
CA HIS A 314 -16.05 1.69 -20.42
C HIS A 314 -17.32 1.80 -19.55
N ASP A 315 -17.14 1.95 -18.24
CA ASP A 315 -18.25 2.03 -17.28
C ASP A 315 -18.80 3.46 -17.11
N GLY A 316 -18.43 4.40 -17.99
CA GLY A 316 -18.95 5.78 -17.98
C GLY A 316 -18.37 6.68 -16.88
N TYR A 317 -17.28 6.28 -16.22
CA TYR A 317 -16.58 7.03 -15.20
C TYR A 317 -15.46 7.94 -15.76
N HIS A 318 -15.69 8.55 -16.92
CA HIS A 318 -14.70 9.37 -17.64
C HIS A 318 -14.13 10.51 -16.78
N THR A 319 -14.95 11.19 -15.98
CA THR A 319 -14.49 12.27 -15.11
C THR A 319 -13.55 11.80 -14.00
N ARG A 320 -13.72 10.56 -13.51
CA ARG A 320 -12.80 9.96 -12.52
C ARG A 320 -11.48 9.56 -13.15
N ALA A 321 -11.54 9.01 -14.37
CA ALA A 321 -10.32 8.76 -15.15
C ALA A 321 -9.57 10.07 -15.41
N ALA A 322 -10.28 11.15 -15.76
CA ALA A 322 -9.69 12.48 -15.96
C ALA A 322 -9.04 13.02 -14.68
N VAL A 323 -9.68 12.89 -13.51
CA VAL A 323 -9.08 13.28 -12.22
C VAL A 323 -7.82 12.47 -11.93
N ILE A 324 -7.84 11.14 -12.10
CA ILE A 324 -6.66 10.29 -11.91
C ILE A 324 -5.52 10.76 -12.81
N ARG A 325 -5.79 10.97 -14.11
CA ARG A 325 -4.78 11.40 -15.09
C ARG A 325 -4.21 12.78 -14.77
N SER A 326 -5.07 13.74 -14.47
CA SER A 326 -4.65 15.09 -14.10
C SER A 326 -3.81 15.10 -12.82
N ALA A 327 -4.20 14.33 -11.79
CA ALA A 327 -3.39 14.15 -10.59
C ALA A 327 -2.05 13.46 -10.89
N SER A 328 -2.05 12.45 -11.75
CA SER A 328 -0.83 11.75 -12.17
C SER A 328 0.17 12.71 -12.82
N ASN A 329 -0.33 13.62 -13.66
CA ASN A 329 0.49 14.65 -14.33
C ASN A 329 0.93 15.78 -13.38
N ALA A 330 0.18 16.02 -12.29
CA ALA A 330 0.45 17.03 -11.28
C ALA A 330 1.32 16.52 -10.10
N GLY A 331 1.98 15.36 -10.25
CA GLY A 331 2.86 14.81 -9.22
C GLY A 331 2.15 13.98 -8.15
N GLY A 332 0.92 13.53 -8.41
CA GLY A 332 0.17 12.60 -7.56
C GLY A 332 -0.98 13.21 -6.77
N HIS A 333 -1.23 14.52 -6.89
CA HIS A 333 -2.26 15.22 -6.13
C HIS A 333 -3.06 16.22 -6.99
N LEU A 334 -4.32 16.44 -6.63
CA LEU A 334 -5.16 17.52 -7.12
C LEU A 334 -5.94 18.16 -5.97
N ASP A 335 -5.95 19.49 -5.97
CA ASP A 335 -6.78 20.27 -5.06
C ASP A 335 -8.27 20.07 -5.38
N ARG A 336 -9.11 20.25 -4.36
CA ARG A 336 -10.57 20.13 -4.47
C ARG A 336 -11.16 21.04 -5.57
N SER A 337 -10.63 22.25 -5.73
CA SER A 337 -11.06 23.18 -6.78
C SER A 337 -10.88 22.59 -8.17
N ASP A 338 -9.72 21.99 -8.41
CA ASP A 338 -9.32 21.48 -9.71
C ASP A 338 -10.14 20.22 -10.05
N VAL A 339 -10.50 19.43 -9.04
CA VAL A 339 -11.45 18.34 -9.21
C VAL A 339 -12.81 18.86 -9.70
N TYR A 340 -13.31 19.96 -9.15
CA TYR A 340 -14.57 20.58 -9.60
C TYR A 340 -14.48 21.12 -11.04
N GLU A 341 -13.33 21.70 -11.41
CA GLU A 341 -13.09 22.13 -12.78
C GLU A 341 -13.11 20.95 -13.77
N ILE A 342 -12.45 19.84 -13.43
CA ILE A 342 -12.40 18.64 -14.28
C ILE A 342 -13.78 17.98 -14.44
N ILE A 343 -14.58 17.91 -13.38
CA ILE A 343 -15.93 17.33 -13.47
C ILE A 343 -16.94 18.26 -14.17
N GLY A 344 -16.59 19.54 -14.37
CA GLY A 344 -17.45 20.54 -14.97
C GLY A 344 -18.68 20.87 -14.11
N ALA A 345 -18.54 20.87 -12.79
CA ALA A 345 -19.62 21.18 -11.86
C ALA A 345 -19.10 22.00 -10.67
N SER A 346 -19.98 22.76 -10.04
CA SER A 346 -19.68 23.48 -8.80
C SER A 346 -19.98 22.64 -7.57
N GLU A 347 -19.48 23.10 -6.42
CA GLU A 347 -19.70 22.43 -5.14
C GLU A 347 -21.18 22.40 -4.71
N ASP A 348 -21.98 23.37 -5.16
CA ASP A 348 -23.41 23.43 -4.88
C ASP A 348 -24.21 22.44 -5.76
N GLU A 349 -23.68 22.08 -6.92
CA GLU A 349 -24.34 21.17 -7.88
C GLU A 349 -24.02 19.70 -7.60
N ARG A 350 -22.81 19.39 -7.12
CA ARG A 350 -22.37 18.00 -6.98
C ARG A 350 -21.49 17.77 -5.76
N THR A 351 -21.85 16.78 -4.95
CA THR A 351 -20.98 16.35 -3.84
C THR A 351 -19.86 15.42 -4.32
N LEU A 352 -18.65 15.63 -3.81
CA LEU A 352 -17.51 14.72 -3.96
C LEU A 352 -17.51 13.59 -2.91
N ARG A 353 -18.53 13.47 -2.07
CA ARG A 353 -18.64 12.35 -1.14
C ARG A 353 -18.65 11.02 -1.91
N GLN A 354 -17.82 10.06 -1.49
CA GLN A 354 -17.67 8.76 -2.17
C GLN A 354 -17.21 8.85 -3.64
N PHE A 355 -16.59 9.96 -4.05
CA PHE A 355 -16.12 10.15 -5.42
C PHE A 355 -15.15 9.04 -5.88
N ALA A 356 -14.26 8.58 -5.00
CA ALA A 356 -13.28 7.51 -5.28
C ALA A 356 -13.86 6.09 -5.25
N THR A 357 -15.08 5.89 -4.74
CA THR A 357 -15.64 4.55 -4.51
C THR A 357 -15.83 3.71 -5.78
N PRO A 358 -16.23 4.26 -6.95
CA PRO A 358 -16.24 3.51 -8.20
C PRO A 358 -14.84 3.03 -8.63
N VAL A 359 -13.81 3.86 -8.42
CA VAL A 359 -12.41 3.50 -8.73
C VAL A 359 -12.00 2.30 -7.89
N GLN A 360 -12.26 2.35 -6.57
CA GLN A 360 -11.96 1.25 -5.64
C GLN A 360 -12.67 -0.05 -6.05
N ARG A 361 -13.96 0.01 -6.42
CA ARG A 361 -14.72 -1.16 -6.89
C ARG A 361 -14.14 -1.78 -8.15
N LEU A 362 -13.73 -0.95 -9.11
CA LEU A 362 -13.11 -1.42 -10.35
C LEU A 362 -11.72 -2.02 -10.10
N THR A 363 -10.92 -1.41 -9.24
CA THR A 363 -9.64 -1.98 -8.79
C THR A 363 -9.86 -3.37 -8.21
N THR A 364 -10.83 -3.57 -7.30
CA THR A 364 -11.17 -4.90 -6.77
C THR A 364 -11.58 -5.89 -7.87
N SER A 365 -12.35 -5.45 -8.87
CA SER A 365 -12.70 -6.31 -10.01
C SER A 365 -11.49 -6.70 -10.85
N LEU A 366 -10.48 -5.83 -11.00
CA LEU A 366 -9.26 -6.11 -11.74
C LEU A 366 -8.32 -7.04 -10.98
N VAL A 367 -8.27 -6.90 -9.64
CA VAL A 367 -7.59 -7.86 -8.75
C VAL A 367 -8.18 -9.26 -8.92
N ALA A 368 -9.51 -9.38 -8.91
CA ALA A 368 -10.18 -10.68 -9.12
C ALA A 368 -9.89 -11.30 -10.50
N LYS A 369 -9.54 -10.48 -11.49
CA LYS A 369 -9.15 -10.92 -12.85
C LYS A 369 -7.64 -11.19 -12.98
N GLY A 370 -6.86 -10.98 -11.92
CA GLY A 370 -5.40 -11.14 -11.94
C GLY A 370 -4.65 -10.06 -12.72
N LEU A 371 -5.31 -8.93 -13.05
CA LEU A 371 -4.71 -7.82 -13.82
C LEU A 371 -4.03 -6.78 -12.93
N VAL A 372 -4.36 -6.78 -11.64
CA VAL A 372 -3.83 -5.86 -10.64
C VAL A 372 -3.49 -6.69 -9.40
N SER A 373 -2.37 -6.39 -8.75
CA SER A 373 -2.00 -7.07 -7.51
C SER A 373 -2.96 -6.73 -6.37
N PRO A 374 -3.33 -7.69 -5.50
CA PRO A 374 -4.20 -7.41 -4.36
C PRO A 374 -3.58 -6.47 -3.32
N SER A 375 -2.27 -6.23 -3.35
CA SER A 375 -1.56 -5.38 -2.38
C SER A 375 -1.31 -3.96 -2.87
N VAL A 376 -1.75 -3.58 -4.08
CA VAL A 376 -1.50 -2.22 -4.61
C VAL A 376 -2.18 -1.13 -3.77
N GLU A 377 -1.60 0.08 -3.81
CA GLU A 377 -2.23 1.27 -3.26
C GLU A 377 -3.58 1.59 -3.95
N ALA A 378 -4.49 2.26 -3.25
CA ALA A 378 -5.72 2.73 -3.87
C ALA A 378 -5.40 3.68 -5.03
N ALA A 379 -5.97 3.41 -6.22
CA ALA A 379 -5.73 4.23 -7.41
C ALA A 379 -6.29 5.66 -7.34
N LEU A 380 -7.13 5.95 -6.35
CA LEU A 380 -7.63 7.28 -6.04
C LEU A 380 -8.12 7.30 -4.59
N TRP A 381 -7.68 8.27 -3.79
CA TRP A 381 -8.22 8.49 -2.44
C TRP A 381 -8.45 9.98 -2.18
N ALA A 382 -9.31 10.26 -1.21
CA ALA A 382 -9.60 11.62 -0.77
C ALA A 382 -8.67 12.00 0.39
N GLU A 383 -8.17 13.22 0.38
CA GLU A 383 -7.37 13.78 1.47
C GLU A 383 -8.21 14.73 2.31
N TYR A 384 -7.93 14.78 3.62
CA TYR A 384 -8.69 15.56 4.59
C TYR A 384 -7.74 16.28 5.55
N ASP A 385 -8.02 17.55 5.83
CA ASP A 385 -7.45 18.28 6.96
C ASP A 385 -8.49 18.33 8.09
N GLY A 386 -8.54 17.26 8.89
CA GLY A 386 -9.51 17.09 9.96
C GLY A 386 -10.92 16.64 9.51
N PRO A 387 -11.92 16.68 10.41
CA PRO A 387 -13.28 16.26 10.11
C PRO A 387 -13.95 17.26 9.16
N GLY A 388 -14.36 16.81 7.97
CA GLY A 388 -15.03 17.69 7.02
C GLY A 388 -15.03 17.20 5.57
N LYS A 389 -15.00 18.16 4.65
CA LYS A 389 -14.91 17.91 3.20
C LYS A 389 -13.47 17.55 2.83
N ALA A 390 -13.31 16.73 1.79
CA ALA A 390 -11.99 16.42 1.26
C ALA A 390 -11.33 17.68 0.70
N ILE A 391 -10.07 17.94 1.06
CA ILE A 391 -9.27 19.08 0.57
C ILE A 391 -8.71 18.83 -0.84
N GLY A 392 -8.64 17.56 -1.26
CA GLY A 392 -8.14 17.16 -2.56
C GLY A 392 -8.26 15.64 -2.76
N TYR A 393 -7.73 15.18 -3.89
CA TYR A 393 -7.64 13.76 -4.23
C TYR A 393 -6.23 13.42 -4.70
N SER A 394 -5.76 12.25 -4.27
CA SER A 394 -4.42 11.78 -4.59
C SER A 394 -4.44 10.40 -5.23
N THR A 395 -3.36 10.12 -5.96
CA THR A 395 -3.15 8.92 -6.77
C THR A 395 -1.71 8.43 -6.57
N PRO A 396 -1.42 7.12 -6.80
CA PRO A 396 -0.06 6.62 -6.70
C PRO A 396 0.91 7.38 -7.63
N THR A 397 2.11 7.68 -7.15
CA THR A 397 3.08 8.53 -7.88
C THR A 397 3.62 7.84 -9.13
N GLU A 398 3.64 6.51 -9.16
CA GLU A 398 4.02 5.73 -10.33
C GLU A 398 3.07 5.90 -11.52
N PHE A 399 1.85 6.44 -11.32
CA PHE A 399 0.93 6.72 -12.42
C PHE A 399 1.41 7.84 -13.33
N GLY A 400 2.25 8.78 -12.85
CA GLY A 400 2.79 9.85 -13.69
C GLY A 400 3.56 9.31 -14.90
N PRO A 401 4.60 8.48 -14.69
CA PRO A 401 5.28 7.77 -15.78
C PRO A 401 4.35 6.94 -16.68
N PHE A 402 3.32 6.30 -16.13
CA PHE A 402 2.37 5.50 -16.91
C PHE A 402 1.48 6.36 -17.82
N GLU A 403 1.01 7.51 -17.32
CA GLU A 403 0.21 8.45 -18.11
C GLU A 403 1.03 9.11 -19.22
N GLN A 404 2.34 9.29 -19.01
CA GLN A 404 3.25 9.75 -20.06
C GLN A 404 3.30 8.75 -21.24
N VAL A 405 3.40 7.45 -20.96
CA VAL A 405 3.35 6.39 -22.00
C VAL A 405 2.01 6.40 -22.73
N LEU A 406 0.91 6.57 -21.98
CA LEU A 406 -0.44 6.65 -22.53
C LEU A 406 -0.60 7.83 -23.48
N SER A 407 -0.19 9.02 -23.04
CA SER A 407 -0.26 10.28 -23.78
C SER A 407 0.62 10.23 -25.04
N ASP A 408 1.80 9.62 -24.94
CA ASP A 408 2.68 9.40 -26.10
C ASP A 408 2.04 8.46 -27.12
N ALA A 409 1.38 7.39 -26.69
CA ALA A 409 0.67 6.49 -27.58
C ALA A 409 -0.48 7.18 -28.32
N GLU A 410 -1.30 7.97 -27.62
CA GLU A 410 -2.37 8.78 -28.24
C GLU A 410 -1.82 9.78 -29.26
N ARG A 411 -0.75 10.50 -28.90
CA ARG A 411 -0.08 11.45 -29.78
C ARG A 411 0.48 10.77 -31.02
N ILE A 412 1.14 9.62 -30.87
CA ILE A 412 1.65 8.83 -32.00
C ILE A 412 0.51 8.44 -32.94
N VAL A 413 -0.61 7.93 -32.42
CA VAL A 413 -1.77 7.57 -33.24
C VAL A 413 -2.37 8.80 -33.94
N ARG A 414 -2.43 9.94 -33.26
CA ARG A 414 -2.96 11.19 -33.82
C ARG A 414 -2.08 11.71 -34.96
N ASP A 415 -0.78 11.86 -34.73
CA ASP A 415 0.19 12.38 -35.69
C ASP A 415 0.31 11.43 -36.90
N LEU A 416 0.45 10.13 -36.62
CA LEU A 416 0.49 9.06 -37.64
C LEU A 416 -0.88 8.72 -38.22
N ALA A 417 -1.92 9.51 -37.97
CA ALA A 417 -3.17 9.39 -38.70
C ALA A 417 -3.61 10.70 -39.37
N ALA A 418 -2.80 11.75 -39.24
CA ALA A 418 -3.00 13.04 -39.89
C ALA A 418 -2.11 13.24 -41.14
N THR A 419 -1.15 12.34 -41.41
CA THR A 419 -0.37 12.39 -42.65
C THR A 419 -1.07 11.56 -43.74
N ASP A 420 -0.79 11.85 -45.00
CA ASP A 420 -1.38 11.14 -46.13
C ASP A 420 -0.45 9.97 -46.52
N TRP A 421 -0.88 8.72 -46.31
CA TRP A 421 -0.13 7.53 -46.69
C TRP A 421 -1.01 6.58 -47.52
N GLU A 422 -0.45 6.06 -48.61
CA GLU A 422 -1.13 5.17 -49.56
C GLU A 422 -1.46 3.77 -48.98
N SER A 423 -0.90 3.37 -47.82
CA SER A 423 -1.13 2.05 -47.21
C SER A 423 -1.43 2.12 -45.71
N ARG A 424 -2.69 1.90 -45.34
CA ARG A 424 -3.18 1.86 -43.96
C ARG A 424 -2.47 0.79 -43.11
N GLU A 425 -2.10 -0.34 -43.70
CA GLU A 425 -1.43 -1.44 -43.00
C GLU A 425 0.02 -1.08 -42.62
N GLN A 426 0.73 -0.40 -43.52
CA GLN A 426 2.10 0.06 -43.27
C GLN A 426 2.15 1.11 -42.16
N VAL A 427 1.18 2.03 -42.12
CA VAL A 427 1.03 3.03 -41.06
C VAL A 427 0.77 2.35 -39.72
N MET A 428 -0.18 1.42 -39.66
CA MET A 428 -0.48 0.69 -38.41
C MET A 428 0.72 -0.11 -37.89
N ALA A 429 1.55 -0.68 -38.78
CA ALA A 429 2.78 -1.36 -38.39
C ALA A 429 3.83 -0.39 -37.78
N GLN A 430 3.92 0.83 -38.31
CA GLN A 430 4.80 1.88 -37.77
C GLN A 430 4.30 2.38 -36.40
N VAL A 431 3.00 2.64 -36.26
CA VAL A 431 2.35 3.01 -35.00
C VAL A 431 2.62 1.94 -33.93
N ARG A 432 2.37 0.67 -34.25
CA ARG A 432 2.62 -0.46 -33.35
C ARG A 432 4.07 -0.49 -32.85
N THR A 433 5.02 -0.30 -33.77
CA THR A 433 6.45 -0.31 -33.45
C THR A 433 6.84 0.88 -32.57
N ALA A 434 6.27 2.06 -32.82
CA ALA A 434 6.52 3.27 -32.04
C ALA A 434 5.95 3.18 -30.62
N ILE A 435 4.70 2.71 -30.47
CA ILE A 435 4.08 2.48 -29.16
C ILE A 435 4.85 1.42 -28.39
N ARG A 436 5.19 0.29 -29.02
CA ARG A 436 6.00 -0.75 -28.38
C ARG A 436 7.33 -0.21 -27.87
N ARG A 437 8.00 0.66 -28.64
CA ARG A 437 9.24 1.32 -28.21
C ARG A 437 9.04 2.23 -27.00
N SER A 438 7.91 2.96 -26.93
CA SER A 438 7.55 3.77 -25.76
C SER A 438 7.32 2.89 -24.53
N VAL A 439 6.57 1.79 -24.66
CA VAL A 439 6.33 0.84 -23.56
C VAL A 439 7.61 0.18 -23.07
N LEU A 440 8.51 -0.23 -23.97
CA LEU A 440 9.80 -0.85 -23.64
C LEU A 440 10.73 0.03 -22.80
N ALA A 441 10.48 1.34 -22.76
CA ALA A 441 11.22 2.24 -21.87
C ALA A 441 10.83 2.08 -20.38
N HIS A 442 9.71 1.42 -20.10
CA HIS A 442 9.09 1.35 -18.78
C HIS A 442 8.68 -0.07 -18.34
N VAL A 443 8.71 -1.07 -19.23
CA VAL A 443 8.26 -2.45 -18.93
C VAL A 443 9.21 -3.48 -19.53
N ALA A 444 9.28 -4.66 -18.89
CA ALA A 444 10.04 -5.82 -19.37
C ALA A 444 9.66 -6.21 -20.83
N PRO A 445 10.62 -6.72 -21.62
CA PRO A 445 10.41 -7.00 -23.05
C PRO A 445 9.27 -7.98 -23.38
N ASP A 446 9.03 -8.94 -22.49
CA ASP A 446 8.06 -10.02 -22.69
C ASP A 446 6.60 -9.52 -22.55
N ASP A 447 6.36 -8.55 -21.68
CA ASP A 447 5.03 -7.95 -21.46
C ASP A 447 4.75 -6.75 -22.39
N ALA A 448 5.81 -6.12 -22.91
CA ALA A 448 5.70 -4.89 -23.69
C ALA A 448 4.89 -5.04 -24.98
N GLY A 449 4.88 -6.24 -25.58
CA GLY A 449 4.11 -6.51 -26.79
C GLY A 449 2.60 -6.48 -26.55
N GLU A 450 2.13 -7.18 -25.52
CA GLU A 450 0.71 -7.25 -25.17
C GLU A 450 0.19 -5.89 -24.71
N ILE A 451 0.95 -5.19 -23.86
CA ILE A 451 0.62 -3.84 -23.42
C ILE A 451 0.56 -2.88 -24.61
N ALA A 452 1.50 -2.96 -25.56
CA ALA A 452 1.50 -2.10 -26.74
C ALA A 452 0.30 -2.34 -27.66
N GLU A 453 -0.07 -3.60 -27.94
CA GLU A 453 -1.29 -3.91 -28.72
C GLU A 453 -2.53 -3.41 -28.01
N SER A 454 -2.57 -3.61 -26.69
CA SER A 454 -3.62 -3.09 -25.85
C SER A 454 -3.71 -1.57 -26.05
N LEU A 455 -2.63 -0.81 -25.80
CA LEU A 455 -2.59 0.66 -25.91
C LEU A 455 -2.98 1.15 -27.30
N LEU A 456 -2.52 0.49 -28.35
CA LEU A 456 -2.89 0.79 -29.73
C LEU A 456 -4.40 0.68 -29.94
N ALA A 457 -5.01 -0.43 -29.51
CA ALA A 457 -6.45 -0.63 -29.66
C ALA A 457 -7.26 0.48 -28.97
N TRP A 458 -6.81 0.89 -27.79
CA TRP A 458 -7.44 1.96 -27.03
C TRP A 458 -7.25 3.34 -27.69
N ALA A 459 -6.03 3.72 -28.06
CA ALA A 459 -5.76 5.02 -28.69
C ALA A 459 -6.49 5.17 -30.04
N VAL A 460 -6.66 4.07 -30.79
CA VAL A 460 -7.49 4.05 -32.01
C VAL A 460 -8.97 4.25 -31.70
N ALA A 461 -9.48 3.63 -30.63
CA ALA A 461 -10.87 3.78 -30.20
C ALA A 461 -11.17 5.19 -29.70
N SER A 462 -10.30 5.80 -28.88
CA SER A 462 -10.45 7.18 -28.38
C SER A 462 -10.61 8.19 -29.53
N ARG A 463 -9.92 7.98 -30.66
CA ARG A 463 -10.05 8.83 -31.86
C ARG A 463 -11.40 8.67 -32.57
N ALA A 464 -11.99 7.47 -32.53
CA ALA A 464 -13.31 7.25 -33.13
C ALA A 464 -14.41 8.02 -32.38
N ASP A 465 -14.27 8.16 -31.06
CA ASP A 465 -15.17 8.95 -30.22
C ASP A 465 -14.97 10.47 -30.38
N GLU A 466 -13.74 10.97 -30.58
CA GLU A 466 -13.50 12.37 -30.94
C GLU A 466 -14.13 12.75 -32.30
N GLY A 467 -14.17 11.81 -33.25
CA GLY A 467 -14.81 11.99 -34.55
C GLY A 467 -16.34 12.05 -34.49
N SER A 468 -16.96 11.27 -33.60
CA SER A 468 -18.42 11.24 -33.40
C SER A 468 -18.94 12.47 -32.64
N ALA A 469 -18.13 13.05 -31.74
CA ALA A 469 -18.46 14.29 -31.04
C ALA A 469 -18.54 15.52 -31.96
N SER A 470 -17.86 15.51 -33.12
CA SER A 470 -17.89 16.63 -34.09
C SER A 470 -19.12 16.62 -35.01
N LEU A 471 -19.92 15.55 -35.00
CA LEU A 471 -21.13 15.40 -35.82
C LEU A 471 -22.34 15.12 -34.93
N GLY A 472 -22.71 16.12 -34.13
CA GLY A 472 -24.07 16.34 -33.65
C GLY A 472 -24.69 15.30 -32.72
N ALA A 473 -24.56 15.52 -31.41
CA ALA A 473 -25.61 15.17 -30.45
C ALA A 473 -25.54 16.09 -29.23
N THR A 474 -26.62 16.82 -28.97
CA THR A 474 -26.87 17.54 -27.71
C THR A 474 -26.98 16.56 -26.53
N PRO A 475 -26.69 17.01 -25.29
CA PRO A 475 -26.49 16.14 -24.14
C PRO A 475 -27.84 15.58 -23.65
N ASN A 476 -27.94 14.26 -23.50
CA ASN A 476 -29.13 13.65 -22.92
C ASN A 476 -28.99 13.51 -21.41
N GLN A 477 -30.09 13.87 -20.76
CA GLN A 477 -30.26 14.15 -19.34
C GLN A 477 -29.92 12.96 -18.43
N GLU A 478 -29.46 13.31 -17.22
CA GLU A 478 -29.54 12.49 -16.02
C GLU A 478 -30.91 11.82 -15.93
N VAL A 479 -30.92 10.48 -16.00
CA VAL A 479 -32.08 9.70 -15.56
C VAL A 479 -31.90 9.46 -14.07
N SER A 480 -32.61 10.27 -13.30
CA SER A 480 -33.04 9.99 -11.94
C SER A 480 -33.80 8.65 -11.90
N ASP A 481 -33.38 7.73 -11.05
CA ASP A 481 -34.26 6.66 -10.57
C ASP A 481 -33.97 6.37 -9.09
N GLU A 482 -34.45 7.28 -8.25
CA GLU A 482 -34.89 6.96 -6.89
C GLU A 482 -36.43 6.97 -6.87
N SER A 483 -36.98 5.81 -6.51
CA SER A 483 -38.23 5.60 -5.75
C SER A 483 -39.39 4.84 -6.45
N ARG A 484 -39.77 3.76 -5.73
CA ARG A 484 -41.06 3.05 -5.63
C ARG A 484 -41.36 1.89 -6.60
N ALA A 485 -41.34 0.67 -6.05
CA ALA A 485 -42.59 0.00 -5.66
C ALA A 485 -42.32 -1.16 -4.68
N GLU A 486 -42.73 -0.99 -3.42
CA GLU A 486 -43.28 -2.07 -2.61
C GLU A 486 -44.67 -2.42 -3.13
N ALA A 487 -45.04 -3.69 -2.92
CA ALA A 487 -46.38 -4.25 -2.70
C ALA A 487 -47.11 -4.96 -3.86
N ASP A 488 -47.48 -6.21 -3.52
CA ASP A 488 -48.58 -7.08 -3.95
C ASP A 488 -48.40 -7.85 -5.29
N ASP A 489 -48.63 -9.17 -5.41
CA ASP A 489 -49.34 -10.16 -4.57
C ASP A 489 -49.02 -11.61 -5.07
N VAL A 490 -49.29 -12.61 -4.22
CA VAL A 490 -49.23 -14.09 -4.36
C VAL A 490 -47.98 -14.83 -3.88
#